data_AF-E7GBJ1-F1
#
_entry.id   AF-E7GBJ1-F1
#
_cell.length_a   1.000
_cell.length_b   1.000
_cell.length_c   1.000
_cell.angle_alpha   90.00
_cell.angle_beta   90.00
_cell.angle_gamma   90.00
#
_symmetry.space_group_name_H-M   'P 1'
#
loop_
_entity.id
_entity.type
_entity.pdbx_description
1 polymer ?
#
loop_
_entity_poly.entity_id
_entity_poly.type
_entity_poly.pdbx_seq_one_letter_code
_entity_poly.pdbx_strand_id
1 'polypeptide(L)' 'MSVYFGEVVVRNNDNAKWVVEEYAFVEGKYELMVNKGLLSMSIDNKCNNWFNEPCNKKHNLLFRQYNRYFK' A
#
# COMPACT_ATOMS: atom_id res chain seq x y z
N MET A 1 -3.97 7.32 -6.19
CA MET A 1 -2.54 6.95 -6.07
C MET A 1 -2.27 5.70 -5.23
N SER A 2 -3.19 5.21 -4.38
CA SER A 2 -2.97 3.98 -3.61
C SER A 2 -2.74 2.73 -4.49
N VAL A 3 -3.54 2.57 -5.54
CA VAL A 3 -3.37 1.49 -6.52
C VAL A 3 -2.01 1.57 -7.21
N TYR A 4 -1.59 2.78 -7.63
CA TYR A 4 -0.26 3.00 -8.21
C TYR A 4 0.87 2.61 -7.25
N PHE A 5 0.77 2.98 -5.98
CA PHE A 5 1.77 2.58 -4.98
C PHE A 5 1.87 1.07 -4.85
N GLY A 6 0.73 0.37 -4.75
CA GLY A 6 0.74 -1.10 -4.68
C GLY A 6 1.30 -1.74 -5.96
N GLU A 7 1.03 -1.17 -7.14
CA GLU A 7 1.59 -1.65 -8.40
C GLU A 7 3.13 -1.50 -8.42
N VAL A 8 3.64 -0.37 -7.93
CA VAL A 8 5.10 -0.16 -7.77
C VAL A 8 5.69 -1.19 -6.81
N VAL A 9 5.01 -1.52 -5.71
CA VAL A 9 5.48 -2.54 -4.77
C VAL A 9 5.55 -3.91 -5.44
N VAL A 10 4.46 -4.36 -6.08
CA VAL A 10 4.35 -5.69 -6.70
C VAL A 10 5.32 -5.85 -7.86
N ARG A 11 5.50 -4.81 -8.71
CA ARG A 11 6.44 -4.89 -9.84
C ARG A 11 7.91 -4.94 -9.46
N ASN A 12 8.29 -4.40 -8.31
CA ASN A 12 9.69 -4.29 -7.90
C ASN A 12 10.08 -5.30 -6.81
N ASN A 13 9.19 -6.22 -6.47
CA ASN A 13 9.42 -7.24 -5.45
C ASN A 13 8.82 -8.58 -5.89
N ASP A 14 9.67 -9.55 -6.25
CA ASP A 14 9.22 -10.85 -6.80
C ASP A 14 8.31 -11.65 -5.87
N ASN A 15 8.38 -11.38 -4.56
CA ASN A 15 7.57 -12.03 -3.54
C ASN A 15 6.39 -11.18 -3.04
N ALA A 16 6.15 -10.03 -3.67
CA ALA A 16 5.00 -9.19 -3.37
C ALA A 16 3.83 -9.51 -4.29
N LYS A 17 2.62 -9.53 -3.75
CA LYS A 17 1.39 -9.82 -4.50
C LYS A 17 0.21 -9.03 -3.97
N TRP A 18 -0.76 -8.79 -4.84
CA TRP A 18 -2.07 -8.31 -4.46
C TRP A 18 -2.84 -9.41 -3.71
N VAL A 19 -3.49 -9.04 -2.61
CA VAL A 19 -4.38 -9.94 -1.86
C VAL A 19 -5.64 -9.20 -1.47
N VAL A 20 -6.75 -9.95 -1.44
CA VAL A 20 -8.02 -9.49 -0.89
C VAL A 20 -8.25 -10.30 0.37
N GLU A 21 -8.33 -9.63 1.51
CA GLU A 21 -8.51 -10.25 2.83
C GLU A 21 -9.77 -9.70 3.50
N GLU A 22 -10.46 -10.54 4.26
CA GLU A 22 -11.61 -10.11 5.05
C GLU A 22 -11.15 -9.29 6.25
N TYR A 23 -11.91 -8.26 6.63
CA TYR A 23 -11.58 -7.47 7.82
C TYR A 23 -11.65 -8.35 9.07
N ALA A 24 -10.61 -8.31 9.89
CA ALA A 24 -10.46 -9.16 11.07
C ALA A 24 -11.64 -9.11 12.07
N PHE A 25 -12.40 -8.02 12.10
CA PHE A 25 -13.49 -7.79 13.05
C PHE A 25 -14.85 -7.56 12.38
N VAL A 26 -14.95 -7.66 11.05
CA VAL A 26 -16.20 -7.38 10.34
C VAL A 26 -16.44 -8.41 9.24
N GLU A 27 -17.35 -9.33 9.51
CA GLU A 27 -17.73 -10.39 8.57
C GLU A 27 -18.36 -9.82 7.30
N GLY A 28 -18.07 -10.45 6.16
CA GLY A 28 -18.58 -10.11 4.85
C GLY A 28 -18.01 -8.82 4.25
N LYS A 29 -16.98 -8.23 4.87
CA LYS A 29 -16.30 -7.03 4.35
C LYS A 29 -14.84 -7.32 4.07
N TYR A 30 -14.36 -6.83 2.94
CA TYR A 30 -13.02 -7.14 2.43
C TYR A 30 -12.18 -5.89 2.19
N GLU A 31 -10.88 -6.07 2.32
CA GLU A 31 -9.84 -5.07 2.10
C GLU A 31 -8.90 -5.52 0.98
N LEU A 32 -8.49 -4.57 0.13
CA LEU A 32 -7.42 -4.78 -0.84
C LEU A 32 -6.06 -4.40 -0.23
N MET A 33 -5.12 -5.33 -0.25
CA MET A 33 -3.79 -5.19 0.35
C MET A 33 -2.69 -5.63 -0.60
N VAL A 34 -1.45 -5.28 -0.25
CA VAL A 34 -0.25 -5.88 -0.81
C VAL A 34 0.43 -6.72 0.26
N ASN A 35 0.70 -7.99 -0.05
CA ASN A 35 1.41 -8.92 0.82
C ASN A 35 2.82 -9.17 0.25
N LYS A 36 3.85 -9.11 1.12
CA LYS A 36 5.25 -9.48 0.85
C LYS A 36 5.72 -10.40 1.99
N GLY A 37 5.57 -11.71 1.81
CA GLY A 37 5.91 -12.70 2.84
C GLY A 37 5.07 -12.52 4.11
N LEU A 38 5.73 -12.22 5.24
CA LEU A 38 5.07 -12.01 6.53
C LEU A 38 4.47 -10.60 6.69
N LEU A 39 4.71 -9.68 5.75
CA LEU A 39 4.20 -8.32 5.81
C LEU A 39 3.00 -8.17 4.86
N SER A 40 1.84 -7.86 5.42
CA SER A 40 0.68 -7.37 4.66
C SER A 40 0.47 -5.88 4.94
N MET A 41 0.21 -5.10 3.89
CA MET A 41 -0.06 -3.67 4.01
C MET A 41 -1.33 -3.30 3.26
N SER A 42 -2.25 -2.68 4.01
CA SER A 42 -3.40 -1.98 3.44
C SER A 42 -2.95 -0.90 2.46
N ILE A 43 -3.53 -0.92 1.26
CA ILE A 43 -3.38 0.20 0.33
C ILE A 43 -4.52 1.23 0.47
N ASP A 44 -5.61 0.86 1.14
CA ASP A 44 -6.72 1.78 1.36
C ASP A 44 -6.29 2.97 2.24
N ASN A 45 -6.83 4.15 1.96
CA ASN A 45 -6.54 5.42 2.64
C ASN A 45 -5.08 5.94 2.64
N LYS A 46 -4.09 5.18 2.17
CA LYS A 46 -2.67 5.60 2.12
C LYS A 46 -2.44 6.89 1.32
N CYS A 47 -3.27 7.14 0.31
CA CYS A 47 -3.08 8.23 -0.65
C CYS A 47 -4.24 9.24 -0.72
N ASN A 48 -5.16 9.27 0.24
CA ASN A 48 -6.39 10.08 0.13
C ASN A 48 -6.16 11.59 0.06
N ASN A 49 -5.14 12.09 0.75
CA ASN A 49 -4.95 13.54 0.92
C ASN A 49 -3.97 14.15 -0.11
N TRP A 50 -3.78 13.52 -1.27
CA TRP A 50 -2.74 13.93 -2.22
C TRP A 50 -3.14 15.11 -3.11
N PHE A 51 -4.44 15.30 -3.35
CA PHE A 51 -4.91 16.40 -4.20
C PHE A 51 -4.76 17.78 -3.50
N ASN A 52 -4.82 17.82 -2.17
CA ASN A 52 -4.93 19.05 -1.39
C ASN A 52 -3.61 19.54 -0.75
N GLU A 53 -2.49 18.85 -0.94
CA GLU A 53 -1.22 19.18 -0.27
C GLU A 53 -0.01 19.13 -1.21
N PRO A 54 1.09 19.86 -0.92
CA PRO A 54 2.26 19.92 -1.80
C PRO A 54 2.91 18.56 -2.06
N CYS A 55 3.11 18.20 -3.33
CA CYS A 55 3.66 16.92 -3.80
C CYS A 55 4.96 16.48 -3.09
N ASN A 56 5.88 17.41 -2.80
CA ASN A 56 7.23 17.08 -2.33
C ASN A 56 7.26 16.37 -0.97
N LYS A 57 6.38 16.74 -0.02
CA LYS A 57 6.38 16.12 1.31
C LYS A 57 5.84 14.69 1.27
N LYS A 58 4.79 14.42 0.48
CA LYS A 58 4.16 13.09 0.41
C LYS A 58 4.88 12.12 -0.51
N HIS A 59 5.47 12.55 -1.61
CA HIS A 59 6.33 11.67 -2.41
C HIS A 59 7.54 11.18 -1.61
N ASN A 60 8.13 12.06 -0.80
CA ASN A 60 9.19 11.67 0.14
C ASN A 60 8.69 10.72 1.23
N LEU A 61 7.49 10.95 1.78
CA LEU A 61 6.88 10.03 2.75
C LEU A 61 6.65 8.65 2.16
N LEU A 62 6.07 8.57 0.96
CA LEU A 62 5.87 7.31 0.25
C LEU A 62 7.18 6.60 -0.04
N PHE A 63 8.16 7.33 -0.55
CA PHE A 63 9.47 6.76 -0.86
C PHE A 63 10.12 6.21 0.41
N ARG A 64 9.99 6.91 1.55
CA ARG A 64 10.43 6.41 2.86
C ARG A 64 9.66 5.16 3.29
N GLN A 65 8.34 5.12 3.10
CA GLN A 65 7.54 3.93 3.42
C GLN A 65 7.92 2.74 2.53
N TYR A 66 8.08 2.97 1.23
CA TYR A 66 8.55 1.98 0.29
C TYR A 66 9.90 1.40 0.72
N ASN A 67 10.89 2.26 0.98
CA ASN A 67 12.22 1.81 1.39
C ASN A 67 12.24 1.13 2.75
N ARG A 68 11.30 1.47 3.65
CA ARG A 68 11.25 0.88 5.00
C ARG A 68 10.65 -0.53 5.00
N TYR A 69 9.65 -0.78 4.17
CA TYR A 69 8.84 -2.00 4.24
C TYR A 69 9.05 -2.94 3.05
N PHE A 70 9.51 -2.41 1.92
CA PHE A 70 9.57 -3.15 0.66
C PHE A 70 10.94 -3.16 -0.01
N LYS A 71 11.90 -2.32 0.38
CA LYS A 71 13.31 -2.45 -0.06
C LYS A 71 14.11 -3.23 0.98
#